data_AF-A0A256XQB6-F1
#
_entry.id   AF-A0A256XQB6-F1
#
_cell.length_a   1.000
_cell.length_b   1.000
_cell.length_c   1.000
_cell.angle_alpha   90.00
_cell.angle_beta   90.00
_cell.angle_gamma   90.00
#
_symmetry.space_group_name_H-M   'P 1'
#
loop_
_entity.id
_entity.type
_entity.pdbx_description
1 polymer ?
#
loop_
_entity_poly.entity_id
_entity_poly.type
_entity_poly.pdbx_seq_one_letter_code
_entity_poly.pdbx_strand_id
1 'polypeptide(L)'
;MKVFTVEENQSALAKKLGITRQALNVHLRKLKEAGFIRTGRGFIDLTDKALEALGVRTAEAFVAVKIEPRARNQAYSRIKMLPVERVYRVM
;
A
#
# COMPACT_ATOMS: atom_id res chain seq x y z
N MET A 1 -7.27 -1.67 5.39
CA MET A 1 -6.09 -2.52 5.10
C MET A 1 -5.74 -2.34 3.63
N LYS A 2 -4.67 -1.58 3.36
CA LYS A 2 -4.21 -1.28 2.00
C LYS A 2 -3.41 -2.47 1.50
N VAL A 3 -3.98 -3.27 0.60
CA VAL A 3 -3.28 -4.40 -0.01
C VAL A 3 -2.53 -3.88 -1.22
N PHE A 4 -1.20 -4.02 -1.22
CA PHE A 4 -0.37 -3.68 -2.37
C PHE A 4 -0.25 -4.91 -3.25
N THR A 5 -1.17 -5.00 -4.20
CA THR A 5 -1.25 -6.10 -5.16
C THR A 5 -0.52 -5.72 -6.44
N VAL A 6 0.39 -6.59 -6.88
CA VAL A 6 0.89 -6.58 -8.25
C VAL A 6 0.05 -7.57 -9.06
N GLU A 7 -0.77 -7.04 -9.97
CA GLU A 7 -1.63 -7.84 -10.89
C GLU A 7 -0.88 -8.33 -12.14
N GLU A 8 0.44 -8.16 -12.16
CA GLU A 8 1.25 -8.55 -13.31
C GLU A 8 1.55 -10.05 -13.31
N ASN A 9 1.35 -10.72 -14.45
CA ASN A 9 1.58 -12.16 -14.52
C ASN A 9 3.08 -12.49 -14.27
N GLN A 10 3.37 -13.61 -13.62
CA GLN A 10 4.74 -14.00 -13.25
C GLN A 10 5.69 -14.14 -14.45
N SER A 11 5.18 -14.47 -15.64
CA SER A 11 5.98 -14.55 -16.87
C SER A 11 6.42 -13.16 -17.34
N ALA A 12 5.54 -12.17 -17.26
CA ALA A 12 5.84 -10.78 -17.57
C ALA A 12 6.82 -10.21 -16.53
N LEU A 13 6.61 -10.52 -15.25
CA LEU A 13 7.53 -10.13 -14.17
C LEU A 13 8.93 -10.75 -14.36
N ALA A 14 9.01 -12.05 -14.66
CA ALA A 14 10.28 -12.73 -14.92
C ALA A 14 11.02 -12.09 -16.11
N LYS A 15 10.29 -11.78 -17.20
CA LYS A 15 10.84 -11.10 -18.37
C LYS A 15 11.38 -9.71 -18.03
N LYS A 16 10.64 -8.91 -17.26
CA LYS A 16 11.08 -7.58 -16.80
C LYS A 16 12.35 -7.64 -15.94
N LEU A 17 12.44 -8.66 -15.09
CA LEU A 17 13.60 -8.88 -14.23
C LEU A 17 14.78 -9.55 -14.95
N GLY A 18 14.64 -9.93 -16.22
CA GLY A 18 15.69 -10.60 -16.98
C GLY A 18 16.05 -12.01 -16.47
N ILE A 19 15.12 -12.68 -15.77
CA ILE A 19 15.34 -14.00 -15.17
C ILE A 19 14.36 -15.04 -15.73
N THR A 20 14.69 -16.32 -15.54
CA THR A 20 13.76 -17.42 -15.88
C THR A 20 12.59 -17.46 -14.89
N ARG A 21 11.45 -18.03 -15.32
CA ARG A 21 10.30 -18.22 -14.42
C ARG A 21 10.65 -19.12 -13.24
N GLN A 22 11.52 -20.10 -13.44
CA GLN A 22 12.01 -21.01 -12.40
C GLN A 22 12.80 -20.22 -11.34
N ALA A 23 13.73 -19.36 -11.78
CA ALA A 23 14.48 -18.50 -10.87
C ALA A 23 13.53 -17.57 -10.09
N LEU A 24 12.57 -16.94 -10.77
CA LEU A 24 11.56 -16.11 -10.10
C LEU A 24 10.80 -16.91 -9.03
N ASN A 25 10.35 -18.14 -9.34
CA ASN A 25 9.64 -18.99 -8.37
C ASN A 25 10.48 -19.33 -7.14
N VAL A 26 11.79 -19.56 -7.29
CA VAL A 26 12.70 -19.77 -6.16
C VAL A 26 12.73 -18.54 -5.25
N HIS A 27 12.81 -17.33 -5.82
CA HIS A 27 12.80 -16.09 -5.05
C HIS A 27 11.45 -15.83 -4.37
N LEU A 28 10.33 -16.01 -5.09
CA LEU A 28 8.99 -15.85 -4.53
C LEU A 28 8.74 -16.84 -3.38
N ARG A 29 9.25 -18.07 -3.48
CA ARG A 29 9.15 -19.04 -2.39
C ARG A 29 9.86 -18.56 -1.14
N LYS A 30 11.10 -18.08 -1.26
CA LYS A 30 11.88 -17.53 -0.13
C LYS A 30 11.18 -16.33 0.51
N LEU A 31 10.67 -15.41 -0.30
CA LEU A 31 9.94 -14.23 0.19
C LEU A 31 8.65 -14.61 0.91
N LYS A 32 7.94 -15.64 0.41
CA LYS A 32 6.74 -16.18 1.04
C LYS A 32 7.05 -16.86 2.37
N GLU A 33 8.09 -17.71 2.42
CA GLU A 33 8.55 -18.38 3.64
C GLU A 33 9.01 -17.37 4.70
N ALA A 34 9.65 -16.28 4.27
CA ALA A 34 10.03 -15.17 5.15
C ALA A 34 8.84 -14.27 5.57
N GLY A 35 7.64 -14.50 5.03
CA GLY A 35 6.43 -13.75 5.36
C GLY A 35 6.34 -12.36 4.74
N PHE A 36 7.14 -12.06 3.72
CA PHE A 36 7.13 -10.76 3.02
C PHE A 36 6.04 -10.67 1.95
N ILE A 37 5.67 -11.79 1.34
CA ILE A 37 4.65 -11.81 0.29
C ILE A 37 3.60 -12.88 0.52
N ARG A 38 2.42 -12.66 -0.03
CA ARG A 38 1.39 -13.68 -0.26
C ARG A 38 1.23 -13.84 -1.77
N THR A 39 1.04 -15.07 -2.22
CA THR A 39 0.91 -15.38 -3.65
C THR A 39 -0.37 -16.16 -3.88
N GLY A 40 -1.19 -15.73 -4.84
CA GLY A 40 -2.34 -16.49 -5.33
C GLY A 40 -2.26 -16.74 -6.83
N ARG A 41 -3.36 -17.22 -7.44
CA ARG A 41 -3.42 -17.38 -8.90
C ARG A 41 -3.46 -16.00 -9.56
N GLY A 42 -2.33 -15.59 -10.12
CA GLY A 42 -2.23 -14.37 -10.92
C GLY A 42 -1.90 -13.09 -10.14
N PHE A 43 -1.59 -13.16 -8.85
CA PHE A 43 -1.21 -11.99 -8.06
C PHE A 43 -0.11 -12.27 -7.04
N ILE A 44 0.62 -11.20 -6.69
CA ILE A 44 1.57 -11.15 -5.58
C ILE A 44 1.20 -9.95 -4.72
N ASP A 45 0.88 -10.22 -3.46
CA ASP A 45 0.58 -9.20 -2.46
C ASP A 45 1.78 -9.01 -1.52
N LEU A 46 2.09 -7.76 -1.20
CA LEU A 46 3.03 -7.44 -0.12
C LEU A 46 2.31 -7.52 1.23
N THR A 47 2.97 -8.11 2.23
CA THR A 47 2.48 -8.12 3.61
C THR A 47 2.88 -6.83 4.33
N ASP A 48 2.27 -6.56 5.49
CA ASP A 48 2.67 -5.44 6.35
C ASP A 48 4.16 -5.52 6.73
N LYS A 49 4.67 -6.74 6.96
CA LYS A 49 6.09 -6.99 7.22
C LYS A 49 6.99 -6.53 6.07
N ALA A 50 6.57 -6.73 4.81
CA ALA A 50 7.34 -6.24 3.67
C ALA A 50 7.28 -4.72 3.54
N LEU A 51 6.12 -4.12 3.81
CA LEU A 51 5.97 -2.67 3.77
C LEU A 51 6.84 -1.99 4.83
N GLU A 52 6.85 -2.54 6.05
CA GLU A 52 7.73 -2.08 7.12
C GLU A 52 9.22 -2.20 6.74
N ALA A 53 9.63 -3.35 6.18
CA ALA A 53 11.01 -3.56 5.71
C ALA A 53 11.41 -2.62 4.56
N LEU A 54 10.45 -2.17 3.74
CA LEU A 54 10.66 -1.18 2.68
C LEU A 54 10.60 0.27 3.19
N GLY A 55 10.41 0.50 4.49
CA GLY A 55 10.26 1.83 5.07
C GLY A 55 8.92 2.51 4.73
N VAL A 56 7.97 1.77 4.15
CA VAL A 56 6.62 2.23 3.86
C VAL A 56 5.82 2.12 5.16
N ARG A 57 5.77 3.20 5.93
CA ARG A 57 4.90 3.26 7.12
C ARG A 57 3.44 3.12 6.67
N THR A 58 2.81 2.01 7.06
CA THR A 58 1.38 1.72 6.86
C THR A 58 0.47 2.31 7.94
N ALA A 59 1.02 3.10 8.87
CA ALA A 59 0.25 3.73 9.92
C ALA A 59 -0.66 4.83 9.34
N GLU A 60 -1.83 4.42 8.85
CA GLU A 60 -2.96 5.30 8.61
C GLU A 60 -3.36 5.91 9.96
N ALA A 61 -3.30 7.24 10.05
CA ALA A 61 -3.78 7.97 11.22
C ALA A 61 -5.09 8.66 10.87
N PHE A 62 -6.12 8.44 11.70
CA PHE A 62 -7.34 9.22 11.64
C PHE A 62 -7.22 10.41 12.59
N VAL A 63 -7.27 11.62 12.04
CA VAL A 63 -7.25 12.86 12.81
C VAL A 63 -8.65 13.46 12.79
N ALA A 64 -9.33 13.44 13.94
CA ALA A 64 -10.61 14.12 14.11
C ALA A 64 -10.37 15.53 14.67
N VAL A 65 -10.97 16.54 14.03
CA VAL A 65 -10.88 17.95 14.45
C VAL A 65 -12.28 18.52 14.64
N LYS A 66 -12.51 19.12 15.81
CA LYS A 66 -13.74 19.86 16.10
C LYS A 66 -13.58 21.29 15.60
N ILE A 67 -14.48 21.73 14.73
CA ILE A 67 -14.41 23.04 14.08
C ILE A 67 -15.66 23.85 14.41
N GLU A 68 -15.46 25.04 14.97
CA GLU A 68 -16.52 26.03 15.21
C GLU A 68 -17.26 26.38 13.90
N PRO A 69 -18.59 26.53 13.90
CA PRO A 69 -19.38 26.75 12.67
C PRO A 69 -18.87 27.89 11.79
N ARG A 70 -18.49 29.01 12.41
CA ARG A 70 -17.95 30.21 11.74
C ARG A 70 -16.61 29.99 11.04
N ALA A 71 -15.81 29.01 11.48
CA ALA A 71 -14.47 28.74 10.98
C ALA A 71 -14.45 27.63 9.91
N ARG A 72 -15.58 26.96 9.64
CA ARG A 72 -15.67 25.78 8.76
C ARG A 72 -15.09 26.03 7.36
N ASN A 73 -15.49 27.11 6.71
CA ASN A 73 -15.02 27.42 5.35
C ASN A 73 -13.50 27.58 5.30
N GLN A 74 -12.92 28.32 6.26
CA GLN A 74 -11.47 28.51 6.34
C GLN A 74 -10.75 27.19 6.65
N ALA A 75 -11.25 26.41 7.60
CA ALA A 75 -10.66 25.13 7.99
C ALA A 75 -10.70 24.13 6.83
N TYR A 76 -11.82 24.00 6.12
CA TYR A 76 -11.94 23.09 4.97
C TYR A 76 -10.99 23.47 3.84
N SER A 77 -10.85 24.76 3.53
CA SER A 77 -9.88 25.22 2.52
C SER A 77 -8.45 24.85 2.89
N ARG A 78 -8.07 24.95 4.18
CA ARG A 78 -6.73 24.57 4.65
C ARG A 78 -6.52 23.05 4.68
N ILE A 79 -7.50 22.29 5.16
CA ILE A 79 -7.42 20.83 5.23
C ILE A 79 -7.26 20.22 3.84
N LYS A 80 -7.94 20.78 2.82
CA LYS A 80 -7.79 20.34 1.42
C LYS A 80 -6.38 20.50 0.85
N MET A 81 -5.53 21.35 1.45
CA MET A 81 -4.15 21.55 0.99
C MET A 81 -3.15 20.64 1.71
N LEU A 82 -3.57 19.90 2.73
CA LEU A 82 -2.68 18.99 3.45
C LEU A 82 -2.40 17.74 2.60
N PRO A 83 -1.21 17.12 2.73
CA PRO A 83 -0.87 15.86 2.06
C PRO A 83 -1.55 14.68 2.74
N VAL A 84 -2.88 14.69 2.78
CA VAL A 84 -3.72 13.65 3.37
C VAL A 84 -4.29 12.75 2.29
N GLU A 85 -4.43 11.47 2.59
CA GLU A 85 -4.96 10.52 1.61
C GLU A 85 -6.44 10.77 1.31
N ARG A 86 -7.25 11.04 2.34
CA ARG A 86 -8.69 11.27 2.23
C ARG A 86 -9.16 12.27 3.27
N VAL A 87 -10.20 13.04 2.92
CA VAL A 87 -10.87 13.99 3.83
C VAL A 87 -12.35 13.64 3.89
N TYR A 88 -12.90 13.55 5.09
CA TYR A 88 -14.31 13.26 5.33
C TYR A 88 -14.96 14.39 6.12
N ARG A 89 -16.17 14.80 5.72
CA ARG A 89 -17.04 15.64 6.54
C ARG A 89 -18.00 14.72 7.28
N VAL A 90 -17.81 14.59 8.59
CA VAL A 90 -18.74 13.85 9.47
C VAL A 90 -19.84 14.84 9.89
N MET A 91 -21.10 14.46 9.67
CA MET A 91 -22.28 15.29 9.96
C MET A 91 -22.72 15.18 11.41
#